data_AF-A0A5B7EGG4-F1
#
_entry.id   AF-A0A5B7EGG4-F1
#
_cell.length_a   1.000
_cell.length_b   1.000
_cell.length_c   1.000
_cell.angle_alpha   90.00
_cell.angle_beta   90.00
_cell.angle_gamma   90.00
#
_symmetry.space_group_name_H-M   'P 1'
#
loop_
_entity.id
_entity.type
_entity.pdbx_description
1 polymer ?
#
loop_
_entity_poly.entity_id
_entity_poly.type
_entity_poly.pdbx_seq_one_letter_code
_entity_poly.pdbx_strand_id
1 'polypeptide(L)' 'MDQWVEESTKYRGEEPSLHDLVFTRKLESPPSIQYLCPMGRSDHVTLELEIQEEDGISYTEDYKKIKLSKSRF' A
#
# COMPACT_ATOMS: atom_id res chain seq x y z
N MET A 1 9.91 -6.59 -9.11
CA MET A 1 9.06 -6.26 -7.95
C MET A 1 9.06 -4.76 -7.96
N ASP A 2 7.93 -4.18 -8.29
CA ASP A 2 7.82 -2.76 -8.54
C ASP A 2 7.04 -2.13 -7.38
N GLN A 3 7.55 -0.99 -6.92
CA GLN A 3 6.98 -0.20 -5.85
C GLN A 3 6.18 0.93 -6.48
N TRP A 4 4.91 1.10 -6.08
CA TRP A 4 3.95 1.94 -6.81
C TRP A 4 3.53 3.23 -6.10
N VAL A 5 4.01 3.46 -4.88
CA VAL A 5 3.60 4.62 -4.08
C VAL A 5 4.61 5.75 -4.24
N GLU A 6 4.19 6.81 -4.90
CA GLU A 6 5.07 7.95 -5.23
C GLU A 6 4.88 9.12 -4.26
N GLU A 7 3.68 9.26 -3.67
CA GLU A 7 3.36 10.37 -2.77
C GLU A 7 3.62 10.03 -1.30
N SER A 8 3.82 11.08 -0.49
CA SER A 8 3.79 10.90 0.97
C SER A 8 2.46 10.28 1.38
N THR A 9 2.48 9.48 2.42
CA THR A 9 1.29 8.74 2.89
C THR A 9 0.91 9.11 4.30
N LYS A 10 1.80 9.76 5.06
CA LYS A 10 1.51 10.33 6.37
C LYS A 10 1.59 11.86 6.31
N TYR A 11 0.57 12.56 6.81
CA TYR A 11 0.48 14.03 6.73
C TYR A 11 0.18 14.74 8.05
N ARG A 12 -0.10 14.01 9.14
CA ARG A 12 -0.48 14.62 10.42
C ARG A 12 0.59 14.46 11.48
N GLY A 13 0.86 15.55 12.21
CA GLY A 13 1.76 15.57 13.37
C GLY A 13 3.24 15.84 13.06
N GLU A 14 3.70 15.57 11.83
CA GLU A 14 5.10 15.70 11.39
C GLU A 14 5.19 16.14 9.92
N GLU A 15 6.41 16.22 9.37
CA GLU A 15 6.65 16.45 7.94
C GLU A 15 6.05 15.31 7.09
N PRO A 16 5.41 15.61 5.95
CA PRO A 16 4.88 14.60 5.06
C PRO A 16 5.94 13.54 4.71
N SER A 17 5.60 12.27 4.92
CA SER A 17 6.54 11.17 4.75
C SER A 17 5.89 9.96 4.07
N LEU A 18 6.69 9.24 3.29
CA LEU A 18 6.30 7.99 2.64
C LEU A 18 6.51 6.83 3.62
N HIS A 19 5.44 6.40 4.28
CA HIS A 19 5.45 5.28 5.23
C HIS A 19 4.78 4.02 4.68
N ASP A 20 3.73 4.20 3.86
CA ASP A 20 3.01 3.10 3.23
C ASP A 20 3.58 2.81 1.84
N LEU A 21 3.84 1.53 1.57
CA LEU A 21 4.43 1.05 0.33
C LEU A 21 3.61 -0.11 -0.23
N VAL A 22 3.41 -0.11 -1.54
CA VAL A 22 2.72 -1.17 -2.26
C VAL A 22 3.71 -1.78 -3.25
N PHE A 23 3.94 -3.09 -3.11
CA PHE A 23 4.78 -3.86 -4.01
C PHE A 23 3.94 -4.88 -4.75
N THR A 24 4.12 -4.98 -6.07
CA THR A 24 3.53 -6.05 -6.86
C THR A 24 4.61 -6.90 -7.51
N ARG A 25 4.21 -8.11 -7.91
CA ARG A 25 4.93 -8.83 -8.97
C ARG A 25 4.88 -7.99 -10.25
N LYS A 26 5.73 -8.32 -11.20
CA LYS A 26 5.75 -7.65 -12.50
C LYS A 26 4.38 -7.84 -13.14
N LEU A 27 3.68 -6.75 -13.40
CA LEU A 27 2.39 -6.73 -14.06
C LEU A 27 2.60 -6.42 -15.55
N GLU A 28 1.74 -6.93 -16.42
CA GLU A 28 1.76 -6.58 -17.85
C GLU A 28 1.37 -5.11 -18.09
N SER A 29 0.48 -4.58 -17.24
CA SER A 29 0.04 -3.18 -17.26
C SER A 29 0.25 -2.51 -15.90
N PRO A 30 0.59 -1.21 -15.86
CA PRO A 30 0.69 -0.47 -14.61
C PRO A 30 -0.69 -0.41 -13.92
N PRO A 31 -0.76 -0.58 -12.59
CA PRO A 31 -1.98 -0.45 -11.83
C PRO A 31 -2.40 1.03 -11.75
N SER A 32 -3.69 1.26 -11.53
CA SER A 32 -4.19 2.59 -11.18
C SER A 32 -4.09 2.77 -9.66
N ILE A 33 -3.42 3.82 -9.21
CA ILE A 33 -3.33 4.18 -7.79
C ILE A 33 -3.99 5.53 -7.54
N GLN A 34 -4.85 5.59 -6.52
CA GLN A 34 -5.50 6.82 -6.07
C GLN A 34 -5.14 7.10 -4.61
N TYR A 35 -4.83 8.36 -4.33
CA TYR A 35 -4.51 8.88 -3.00
C TYR A 35 -5.72 9.63 -2.48
N LEU A 36 -6.45 9.02 -1.56
CA LEU A 36 -7.66 9.60 -0.99
C LEU A 36 -7.33 10.33 0.31
N CYS A 37 -7.61 11.64 0.32
CA CYS A 37 -7.34 12.51 1.45
C CYS A 37 -7.96 11.94 2.74
N PRO A 38 -7.23 12.01 3.87
CA PRO A 38 -7.76 11.61 5.16
C PRO A 38 -8.73 12.70 5.67
N MET A 39 -9.96 12.72 5.16
CA MET A 39 -11.06 13.52 5.73
C MET A 39 -11.56 12.98 7.08
N GLY A 40 -10.80 12.10 7.73
CA GLY A 40 -11.19 11.33 8.91
C GLY A 40 -10.20 11.45 10.08
N ARG A 41 -10.16 10.43 10.93
CA ARG A 41 -9.30 10.40 12.13
C ARG A 41 -7.86 9.94 11.87
N SER A 42 -7.61 9.28 10.74
CA SER A 42 -6.30 8.75 10.36
C SER A 42 -5.32 9.89 10.03
N ASP A 43 -4.06 9.73 10.43
CA ASP A 43 -2.93 10.54 9.97
C ASP A 43 -2.34 10.04 8.65
N HIS A 44 -2.73 8.84 8.22
CA HIS A 44 -2.37 8.23 6.94
C HIS A 44 -3.44 8.44 5.85
N VAL A 45 -2.98 8.65 4.61
CA VAL A 45 -3.75 8.67 3.35
C VAL A 45 -4.31 7.28 3.07
N THR A 46 -5.51 7.22 2.51
CA THR A 46 -6.06 5.94 2.02
C THR A 46 -5.58 5.72 0.59
N LEU A 47 -4.88 4.62 0.34
CA LEU A 47 -4.46 4.20 -0.99
C LEU A 47 -5.49 3.23 -1.57
N GLU A 48 -6.06 3.58 -2.72
CA GLU A 48 -6.91 2.69 -3.50
C GLU A 48 -6.14 2.25 -4.75
N LEU A 49 -6.08 0.93 -4.97
CA LEU A 49 -5.31 0.33 -6.06
C LEU A 49 -6.21 -0.57 -6.89
N GLU A 50 -6.27 -0.30 -8.19
CA GLU A 50 -6.92 -1.17 -9.17
C GLU A 50 -5.84 -1.92 -9.97
N ILE A 51 -5.87 -3.24 -9.90
CA ILE A 51 -4.98 -4.14 -10.64
C ILE A 51 -5.85 -4.95 -11.61
N GLN A 52 -5.43 -5.05 -12.87
CA GLN A 52 -6.07 -5.96 -13.82
C GLN A 52 -5.75 -7.41 -13.44
N GLU A 53 -6.76 -8.26 -13.33
CA GLU A 53 -6.57 -9.68 -13.04
C GLU A 53 -5.83 -10.35 -14.20
N GLU A 54 -4.67 -10.95 -13.91
CA GLU A 54 -3.96 -11.82 -14.84
C GLU A 54 -4.55 -13.24 -14.73
N ASP A 55 -4.66 -13.95 -15.86
CA ASP A 55 -5.11 -15.35 -15.93
C ASP A 55 -4.14 -16.25 -15.12
N GLY A 56 -4.41 -16.44 -13.83
CA GLY A 56 -3.56 -17.25 -12.94
C GLY A 56 -3.25 -16.69 -11.55
N ILE A 57 -3.89 -15.60 -11.12
CA ILE A 57 -3.76 -15.12 -9.72
C ILE A 57 -4.39 -16.16 -8.77
N SER A 58 -3.56 -17.09 -8.28
CA SER A 58 -3.94 -17.95 -7.17
C SER A 58 -3.73 -17.20 -5.86
N TYR A 59 -4.81 -16.94 -5.12
CA TYR A 59 -4.73 -16.38 -3.77
C TYR A 59 -4.13 -17.43 -2.84
N THR A 60 -2.85 -17.27 -2.50
CA THR A 60 -2.26 -17.98 -1.37
C THR A 60 -2.36 -17.10 -0.12
N GLU A 61 -2.94 -17.65 0.94
CA GLU A 61 -3.05 -16.98 2.25
C GLU A 61 -1.74 -17.02 3.07
N ASP A 62 -0.60 -17.33 2.47
CA ASP A 62 0.68 -17.48 3.18
C ASP A 62 1.11 -16.21 3.94
N TYR A 63 0.61 -15.02 3.58
CA TYR A 63 0.85 -13.77 4.30
C TYR A 63 0.35 -13.79 5.75
N LYS A 64 -0.61 -14.66 6.11
CA LYS A 64 -1.07 -14.84 7.50
C LYS A 64 0.00 -15.45 8.42
N LYS A 65 1.08 -16.01 7.86
CA LYS A 65 2.23 -16.52 8.63
C LYS A 65 3.24 -15.43 9.01
N ILE A 66 3.05 -14.20 8.53
CA ILE A 66 3.91 -13.07 8.88
C ILE A 66 3.63 -12.67 10.34
N LYS A 67 4.57 -13.00 11.22
CA LYS A 67 4.50 -12.69 12.64
C LYS A 67 4.86 -11.21 12.83
N LEU A 68 3.86 -10.34 12.91
CA LEU A 68 4.07 -8.92 13.25
C LEU A 68 4.66 -8.82 14.66
N SER A 69 5.95 -8.52 14.76
CA SER A 69 6.58 -8.16 16.04
C SER A 69 6.18 -6.74 16.40
N LYS A 70 5.42 -6.58 17.48
CA LYS A 70 5.14 -5.26 18.06
C LYS A 70 6.44 -4.67 18.61
N SER A 71 6.98 -3.66 17.93
CA SER A 71 7.95 -2.74 18.53
C SER A 71 7.20 -1.79 19.47
N ARG A 72 7.60 -1.75 20.73
CA ARG A 72 7.13 -0.76 21.70
C ARG A 72 7.92 0.53 21.49
N PHE A 73 7.27 1.56 20.99
CA PHE A 73 7.71 2.94 21.16
C PHE A 73 7.01 3.52 22.39
#